data_AF-A0A7R9ER54-F1
#
_entry.id   AF-A0A7R9ER54-F1
#
_cell.length_a   1.000
_cell.length_b   1.000
_cell.length_c   1.000
_cell.angle_alpha   90.00
_cell.angle_beta   90.00
_cell.angle_gamma   90.00
#
_symmetry.space_group_name_H-M   'P 1'
#
loop_
_entity.id
_entity.type
_entity.pdbx_description
1 polymer ?
#
loop_
_entity_poly.entity_id
_entity_poly.type
_entity_poly.pdbx_seq_one_letter_code
_entity_poly.pdbx_strand_id
1 'polypeptide(L)'
;MEQADLEMNPPKDRVENHLGKTSPSSPNRDSNLDLPVLGNQAQHETTALANHAIDAYTDYHEKQPLFDRGATAEPVRLTPAWEETNLPNDELNFKGVTMEQADLEMNPPKDRGNLTTRVVWSIFIEAVVFIITIILAMCNSSEWPGFFFWTTMITVNVSGTFTAIISLIASIMAPSIRTAAIYYFITALFVLLACFDTYFALPLNRFYRYHELVHEKEMQRKKKENRGVQPSIPYLTVFLQCLPQCFNVFFTFFVTLSIFPAVQADINKSDPNFFVSDELYVSVTCFLTFNICALIGSILSTLGSWPSPKYLVIPVVMRVLFIPFFLVCNYHPRKLERKFPILVENDWVYWSGAAAMAVSSGYYSSVAMMYCPGSVEPQYASTAGMFGAASLISGIFGGIMFTLLMPKLVTIIEWNI
;
A
#
# COMPACT_ATOMS: atom_id res chain seq x y z
N MET A 1 36.51 26.36 43.11
CA MET A 1 37.52 27.40 43.42
C MET A 1 38.52 27.33 42.27
N GLU A 2 38.58 28.29 41.35
CA GLU A 2 37.99 29.64 41.34
C GLU A 2 37.66 30.07 39.89
N GLN A 3 36.79 31.06 39.71
CA GLN A 3 36.41 31.63 38.41
C GLN A 3 37.34 32.78 38.00
N ALA A 4 37.47 33.04 36.70
CA ALA A 4 37.63 34.40 36.17
C ALA A 4 37.23 34.43 34.68
N ASP A 5 36.40 35.40 34.32
CA ASP A 5 35.80 35.57 32.99
C ASP A 5 36.68 36.36 32.02
N LEU A 6 36.44 36.22 30.71
CA LEU A 6 36.88 37.16 29.68
C LEU A 6 35.90 37.17 28.49
N GLU A 7 34.89 38.04 28.55
CA GLU A 7 34.13 38.47 27.38
C GLU A 7 34.94 39.46 26.54
N MET A 8 34.77 39.46 25.21
CA MET A 8 35.01 40.65 24.40
C MET A 8 34.12 40.69 23.14
N ASN A 9 33.44 41.82 22.95
CA ASN A 9 32.40 42.04 21.94
C ASN A 9 32.94 42.33 20.52
N PRO A 10 32.12 42.16 19.46
CA PRO A 10 32.48 42.51 18.09
C PRO A 10 32.32 44.02 17.81
N PRO A 11 33.02 44.58 16.80
CA PRO A 11 32.90 45.98 16.45
C PRO A 11 31.63 46.27 15.63
N LYS A 12 30.91 47.32 16.01
CA LYS A 12 30.01 48.07 15.13
C LYS A 12 30.75 49.30 14.62
N ASP A 13 30.51 49.67 13.36
CA ASP A 13 29.95 50.98 12.99
C ASP A 13 30.17 51.30 11.50
N ARG A 14 29.06 51.38 10.74
CA ARG A 14 28.78 52.63 10.01
C ARG A 14 27.28 52.79 9.79
N VAL A 15 26.79 53.95 10.19
CA VAL A 15 25.39 54.40 10.06
C VAL A 15 25.27 55.22 8.78
N GLU A 16 24.18 55.04 8.02
CA GLU A 16 23.28 56.15 7.65
C GLU A 16 21.95 55.64 7.08
N ASN A 17 20.85 56.18 7.62
CA ASN A 17 19.49 55.93 7.18
C ASN A 17 19.12 56.91 6.07
N HIS A 18 18.18 56.55 5.18
CA HIS A 18 17.06 57.44 4.84
C HIS A 18 15.82 56.66 4.39
N LEU A 19 14.65 57.26 4.64
CA LEU A 19 13.32 56.69 4.45
C LEU A 19 12.92 56.61 2.96
N GLY A 20 11.99 55.69 2.62
CA GLY A 20 11.22 55.81 1.38
C GLY A 20 10.35 54.59 1.04
N LYS A 21 9.05 54.66 1.32
CA LYS A 21 8.05 53.75 0.73
C LYS A 21 7.72 54.23 -0.69
N THR A 22 7.57 53.31 -1.66
CA THR A 22 6.44 53.16 -2.62
C THR A 22 6.87 52.44 -3.90
N SER A 23 6.10 51.42 -4.29
CA SER A 23 6.02 50.90 -5.67
C SER A 23 4.88 51.62 -6.45
N PRO A 24 4.68 51.35 -7.75
CA PRO A 24 5.61 51.49 -8.86
C PRO A 24 5.01 52.39 -9.98
N SER A 25 5.81 52.83 -10.95
CA SER A 25 5.32 53.50 -12.17
C SER A 25 5.95 52.94 -13.45
N SER A 26 5.10 52.74 -14.47
CA SER A 26 5.46 52.46 -15.87
C SER A 26 4.94 53.62 -16.73
N PRO A 27 5.64 54.02 -17.81
CA PRO A 27 5.27 53.60 -19.19
C PRO A 27 6.53 53.30 -20.04
N ASN A 28 6.54 53.03 -21.35
CA ASN A 28 5.54 52.83 -22.42
C ASN A 28 5.66 51.36 -22.94
N ARG A 29 4.89 50.76 -23.87
CA ARG A 29 4.23 51.13 -25.16
C ARG A 29 5.16 51.37 -26.36
N ASP A 30 5.15 50.44 -27.32
CA ASP A 30 4.53 50.67 -28.63
C ASP A 30 4.57 49.42 -29.53
N SER A 31 3.40 48.96 -29.98
CA SER A 31 3.14 48.37 -31.31
C SER A 31 1.66 47.99 -31.40
N ASN A 32 0.93 48.63 -32.32
CA ASN A 32 -0.50 48.42 -32.52
C ASN A 32 -0.76 47.22 -33.44
N LEU A 33 -1.84 46.49 -33.16
CA LEU A 33 -2.64 45.81 -34.19
C LEU A 33 -4.10 46.22 -33.99
N ASP A 34 -4.73 46.71 -35.05
CA ASP A 34 -6.09 47.26 -35.00
C ASP A 34 -7.17 46.17 -35.02
N LEU A 35 -8.17 46.31 -34.14
CA LEU A 35 -9.45 45.60 -34.20
C LEU A 35 -10.59 46.61 -33.97
N PRO A 36 -11.75 46.47 -34.65
CA PRO A 36 -12.74 47.53 -34.74
C PRO A 36 -13.57 47.72 -33.46
N VAL A 37 -13.86 48.98 -33.16
CA VAL A 37 -14.70 49.41 -32.02
C VAL A 37 -16.17 49.10 -32.31
N LEU A 38 -16.78 48.21 -31.53
CA LEU A 38 -18.24 48.17 -31.32
C LEU A 38 -18.60 48.95 -30.03
N GLY A 39 -19.73 49.65 -30.06
CA GLY A 39 -20.02 50.73 -29.12
C GLY A 39 -20.45 50.33 -27.70
N ASN A 40 -20.15 51.21 -26.74
CA ASN A 40 -20.37 51.08 -25.29
C ASN A 40 -21.85 50.91 -24.82
N GLN A 41 -22.84 50.84 -25.72
CA GLN A 41 -24.24 50.60 -25.34
C GLN A 41 -24.53 49.12 -25.05
N ALA A 42 -24.01 48.19 -25.86
CA ALA A 42 -24.26 46.75 -25.69
C ALA A 42 -23.67 46.19 -24.37
N GLN A 43 -22.56 46.76 -23.90
CA GLN A 43 -21.86 46.34 -22.67
C GLN A 43 -22.68 46.66 -21.40
N HIS A 44 -23.41 47.79 -21.39
CA HIS A 44 -24.26 48.16 -20.25
C HIS A 44 -25.54 47.33 -20.18
N GLU A 45 -26.17 47.02 -21.32
CA GLU A 45 -27.36 46.17 -21.37
C GLU A 45 -27.06 44.71 -21.00
N THR A 46 -25.93 44.14 -21.45
CA THR A 46 -25.52 42.79 -21.04
C THR A 46 -25.15 42.70 -19.56
N THR A 47 -24.52 43.73 -18.98
CA THR A 47 -24.21 43.75 -17.54
C THR A 47 -25.49 43.88 -16.68
N ALA A 48 -26.47 44.68 -17.13
CA ALA A 48 -27.76 44.80 -16.45
C ALA A 48 -28.56 43.48 -16.50
N LEU A 49 -28.62 42.82 -17.66
CA LEU A 49 -29.29 41.51 -17.82
C LEU A 49 -28.61 40.40 -17.01
N ALA A 50 -27.27 40.39 -16.94
CA ALA A 50 -26.54 39.43 -16.13
C ALA A 50 -26.85 39.56 -14.63
N ASN A 51 -26.85 40.79 -14.10
CA ASN A 51 -27.19 41.03 -12.69
C ASN A 51 -28.65 40.68 -12.39
N HIS A 52 -29.58 41.04 -13.28
CA HIS A 52 -31.00 40.71 -13.10
C HIS A 52 -31.29 39.20 -13.20
N ALA A 53 -30.47 38.45 -13.95
CA ALA A 53 -30.52 36.99 -13.99
C ALA A 53 -29.90 36.33 -12.75
N ILE A 54 -28.86 36.93 -12.15
CA ILE A 54 -28.27 36.49 -10.88
C ILE A 54 -29.25 36.70 -9.72
N ASP A 55 -29.90 37.87 -9.64
CA ASP A 55 -30.91 38.14 -8.60
C ASP A 55 -32.12 37.20 -8.75
N ALA A 56 -32.58 36.94 -9.99
CA ALA A 56 -33.64 35.97 -10.26
C ALA A 56 -33.25 34.52 -9.92
N TYR A 57 -31.99 34.11 -10.15
CA TYR A 57 -31.49 32.80 -9.77
C TYR A 57 -31.39 32.65 -8.24
N THR A 58 -31.02 33.72 -7.54
CA THR A 58 -30.87 33.72 -6.08
C THR A 58 -32.23 33.65 -5.37
N ASP A 59 -33.22 34.44 -5.82
CA ASP A 59 -34.59 34.40 -5.27
C ASP A 59 -35.30 33.06 -5.51
N TYR A 60 -35.01 32.40 -6.65
CA TYR A 60 -35.59 31.09 -6.99
C TYR A 60 -35.02 29.95 -6.12
N HIS A 61 -33.77 30.05 -5.69
CA HIS A 61 -33.14 29.07 -4.81
C HIS A 61 -33.43 29.27 -3.32
N GLU A 62 -33.72 30.51 -2.87
CA GLU A 62 -34.04 30.80 -1.47
C GLU A 62 -35.49 30.43 -1.08
N LYS A 63 -36.39 30.24 -2.06
CA LYS A 63 -37.83 29.99 -1.83
C LYS A 63 -38.34 28.59 -2.15
N GLN A 64 -37.49 27.62 -2.48
CA GLN A 64 -37.95 26.22 -2.63
C GLN A 64 -37.96 25.49 -1.27
N PRO A 65 -39.13 25.09 -0.74
CA PRO A 65 -39.18 24.14 0.37
C PRO A 65 -38.60 22.80 -0.10
N LEU A 66 -37.67 22.24 0.68
CA LEU A 66 -36.79 21.12 0.28
C LEU A 66 -37.51 19.77 0.08
N PHE A 67 -38.84 19.71 0.21
CA PHE A 67 -39.63 18.48 0.22
C PHE A 67 -40.99 18.67 -0.45
N ASP A 68 -41.04 18.58 -1.79
CA ASP A 68 -42.25 18.09 -2.47
C ASP A 68 -41.97 17.40 -3.81
N ARG A 69 -41.67 16.10 -3.75
CA ARG A 69 -41.75 15.17 -4.89
C ARG A 69 -42.08 13.75 -4.44
N GLY A 70 -43.33 13.35 -4.67
CA GLY A 70 -43.74 11.95 -4.79
C GLY A 70 -44.04 11.24 -3.47
N ALA A 71 -45.32 10.93 -3.26
CA ALA A 71 -45.78 10.17 -2.11
C ALA A 71 -45.35 8.69 -2.18
N THR A 72 -44.29 8.31 -1.45
CA THR A 72 -44.13 7.03 -0.69
C THR A 72 -42.83 7.08 0.14
N ALA A 73 -42.68 8.07 1.01
CA ALA A 73 -41.57 8.13 1.96
C ALA A 73 -42.12 8.40 3.37
N GLU A 74 -42.06 7.39 4.24
CA GLU A 74 -42.28 7.64 5.67
C GLU A 74 -41.16 8.57 6.19
N PRO A 75 -41.47 9.56 7.03
CA PRO A 75 -40.45 10.42 7.60
C PRO A 75 -39.50 9.58 8.46
N VAL A 76 -38.19 9.70 8.21
CA VAL A 76 -37.16 9.08 9.05
C VAL A 76 -37.36 9.58 10.47
N ARG A 77 -37.86 8.70 11.35
CA ARG A 77 -37.90 8.97 12.78
C ARG A 77 -36.47 9.04 13.27
N LEU A 78 -35.99 10.25 13.55
CA LEU A 78 -34.85 10.42 14.42
C LEU A 78 -35.18 9.65 15.71
N THR A 79 -34.30 8.75 16.13
CA THR A 79 -34.34 8.21 17.50
C THR A 79 -34.35 9.40 18.44
N PRO A 80 -35.29 9.48 19.40
CA PRO A 80 -35.41 10.65 20.27
C PRO A 80 -34.06 10.91 20.93
N ALA A 81 -33.64 12.18 20.91
CA ALA A 81 -32.49 12.58 21.69
C ALA A 81 -32.80 12.29 23.17
N TRP A 82 -31.81 11.82 23.92
CA TRP A 82 -31.94 11.42 25.33
C TRP A 82 -32.51 12.54 26.23
N GLU A 83 -32.46 13.78 25.76
CA GLU A 83 -33.04 14.99 26.37
C GLU A 83 -34.59 15.01 26.36
N GLU A 84 -35.26 14.37 25.41
CA GLU A 84 -36.74 14.34 25.34
C GLU A 84 -37.37 13.39 26.39
N THR A 85 -36.59 12.45 26.93
CA THR A 85 -37.12 11.34 27.73
C THR A 85 -37.60 11.71 29.15
N ASN A 86 -37.35 12.94 29.63
CA ASN A 86 -37.77 13.44 30.96
C ASN A 86 -37.49 12.47 32.14
N LEU A 87 -36.42 11.68 32.04
CA LEU A 87 -36.02 10.74 33.08
C LEU A 87 -35.56 11.52 34.32
N PRO A 88 -35.90 11.07 35.54
CA PRO A 88 -35.46 11.73 36.76
C PRO A 88 -33.93 11.73 36.85
N ASN A 89 -33.36 12.84 37.34
CA ASN A 89 -31.91 13.05 37.38
C ASN A 89 -31.13 11.92 38.08
N ASP A 90 -31.74 11.18 38.99
CA ASP A 90 -31.09 10.07 39.71
C ASP A 90 -30.79 8.87 38.80
N GLU A 91 -31.56 8.70 37.72
CA GLU A 91 -31.42 7.66 36.70
C GLU A 91 -30.32 8.03 35.68
N LEU A 92 -30.28 9.30 35.22
CA LEU A 92 -29.18 9.83 34.41
C LEU A 92 -27.81 9.79 35.11
N ASN A 93 -27.80 9.94 36.44
CA ASN A 93 -26.57 9.95 37.23
C ASN A 93 -26.14 8.55 37.71
N PHE A 94 -26.77 7.47 37.23
CA PHE A 94 -26.44 6.07 37.54
C PHE A 94 -26.36 5.74 39.04
N LYS A 95 -27.04 6.52 39.91
CA LYS A 95 -26.85 6.45 41.37
C LYS A 95 -27.29 5.14 42.04
N GLY A 96 -28.06 4.31 41.34
CA GLY A 96 -28.51 2.99 41.80
C GLY A 96 -27.90 1.81 41.03
N VAL A 97 -27.03 2.04 40.03
CA VAL A 97 -26.52 0.97 39.17
C VAL A 97 -25.24 0.38 39.76
N THR A 98 -25.39 -0.57 40.68
CA THR A 98 -24.28 -1.48 41.02
C THR A 98 -24.05 -2.45 39.85
N MET A 99 -22.79 -2.82 39.63
CA MET A 99 -22.36 -3.73 38.54
C MET A 99 -23.01 -5.12 38.57
N GLU A 100 -23.71 -5.49 39.65
CA GLU A 100 -24.38 -6.80 39.79
C GLU A 100 -25.68 -6.93 38.97
N GLN A 101 -26.27 -5.82 38.49
CA GLN A 101 -27.61 -5.84 37.89
C GLN A 101 -27.65 -5.42 36.41
N ALA A 102 -26.52 -5.54 35.72
CA ALA A 102 -26.43 -5.47 34.27
C ALA A 102 -26.57 -6.87 33.65
N ASP A 103 -27.80 -7.41 33.62
CA ASP A 103 -28.14 -8.63 32.90
C ASP A 103 -28.08 -8.40 31.38
N LEU A 104 -26.86 -8.31 30.86
CA LEU A 104 -26.56 -8.63 29.46
C LEU A 104 -26.82 -10.13 29.28
N GLU A 105 -27.59 -10.52 28.26
CA GLU A 105 -27.82 -11.94 27.92
C GLU A 105 -26.50 -12.63 27.49
N MET A 106 -25.69 -13.04 28.46
CA MET A 106 -24.40 -13.70 28.27
C MET A 106 -24.54 -15.21 28.13
N ASN A 107 -25.39 -15.65 27.20
CA ASN A 107 -25.39 -17.03 26.70
C ASN A 107 -24.70 -17.08 25.33
N PRO A 108 -23.35 -17.09 25.26
CA PRO A 108 -22.65 -17.33 24.01
C PRO A 108 -23.00 -18.73 23.47
N PRO A 109 -23.08 -18.92 22.15
CA PRO A 109 -23.33 -20.23 21.57
C PRO A 109 -22.25 -21.23 22.01
N LYS A 110 -22.69 -22.37 22.56
CA LYS A 110 -21.83 -23.32 23.24
C LYS A 110 -20.98 -24.11 22.23
N ASP A 111 -19.70 -23.78 22.22
CA ASP A 111 -18.57 -24.35 21.46
C ASP A 111 -18.50 -24.14 19.94
N ARG A 112 -17.43 -23.42 19.50
CA ARG A 112 -16.63 -23.74 18.29
C ARG A 112 -15.22 -23.12 18.29
N GLY A 113 -14.55 -23.21 19.43
CA GLY A 113 -13.11 -22.93 19.60
C GLY A 113 -12.78 -21.45 19.85
N ASN A 114 -11.98 -21.23 20.88
CA ASN A 114 -11.77 -19.91 21.47
C ASN A 114 -10.95 -18.98 20.54
N LEU A 115 -11.58 -17.93 20.00
CA LEU A 115 -10.95 -16.98 19.07
C LEU A 115 -9.67 -16.38 19.68
N THR A 116 -9.71 -16.01 20.96
CA THR A 116 -8.57 -15.48 21.71
C THR A 116 -7.39 -16.45 21.70
N THR A 117 -7.62 -17.75 21.94
CA THR A 117 -6.57 -18.77 21.89
C THR A 117 -6.00 -18.92 20.48
N ARG A 118 -6.83 -18.87 19.43
CA ARG A 118 -6.37 -18.94 18.03
C ARG A 118 -5.50 -17.75 17.65
N VAL A 119 -5.91 -16.55 18.07
CA VAL A 119 -5.14 -15.31 17.83
C VAL A 119 -3.84 -15.31 18.63
N VAL A 120 -3.84 -15.78 19.88
CA VAL A 120 -2.60 -15.95 20.67
C VAL A 120 -1.65 -16.96 20.00
N TRP A 121 -2.16 -18.08 19.47
CA TRP A 121 -1.33 -19.01 18.69
C TRP A 121 -0.81 -18.40 17.39
N SER A 122 -1.58 -17.53 16.72
CA SER A 122 -1.10 -16.86 15.51
C SER A 122 0.01 -15.86 15.81
N ILE A 123 -0.16 -15.06 16.87
CA ILE A 123 0.88 -14.15 17.38
C ILE A 123 2.14 -14.92 17.75
N PHE A 124 1.99 -16.07 18.44
CA PHE A 124 3.13 -16.89 18.84
C PHE A 124 3.91 -17.46 17.65
N ILE A 125 3.22 -17.98 16.64
CA ILE A 125 3.86 -18.53 15.43
C ILE A 125 4.56 -17.41 14.64
N GLU A 126 3.92 -16.26 14.48
CA GLU A 126 4.51 -15.10 13.80
C GLU A 126 5.75 -14.58 14.55
N ALA A 127 5.70 -14.50 15.88
CA ALA A 127 6.85 -14.17 16.71
C ALA A 127 7.98 -15.20 16.60
N VAL A 128 7.69 -16.50 16.49
CA VAL A 128 8.69 -17.55 16.26
C VAL A 128 9.35 -17.40 14.88
N VAL A 129 8.57 -17.17 13.82
CA VAL A 129 9.11 -16.92 12.46
C VAL A 129 9.98 -15.66 12.44
N PHE A 130 9.57 -14.61 13.15
CA PHE A 130 10.33 -13.38 13.32
C PHE A 130 11.66 -13.62 14.07
N ILE A 131 11.63 -14.32 15.22
CA ILE A 131 12.83 -14.67 15.99
C ILE A 131 13.80 -15.53 15.16
N ILE A 132 13.30 -16.52 14.40
CA ILE A 132 14.12 -17.30 13.47
C ILE A 132 14.78 -16.40 12.42
N THR A 133 14.03 -15.44 11.86
CA THR A 133 14.55 -14.49 10.87
C THR A 133 15.63 -13.57 11.46
N ILE A 134 15.45 -13.09 12.70
CA ILE A 134 16.50 -12.33 13.43
C ILE A 134 17.74 -13.21 13.65
N ILE A 135 17.58 -14.43 14.16
CA ILE A 135 18.71 -15.33 14.44
C ILE A 135 19.50 -15.60 13.16
N LEU A 136 18.81 -15.88 12.03
CA LEU A 136 19.45 -16.07 10.72
C LEU A 136 20.22 -14.83 10.24
N ALA A 137 19.72 -13.62 10.52
CA ALA A 137 20.41 -12.37 10.22
C ALA A 137 21.59 -12.07 11.16
N MET A 138 21.59 -12.64 12.38
CA MET A 138 22.68 -12.50 13.35
C MET A 138 23.76 -13.60 13.24
N CYS A 139 23.43 -14.75 12.63
CA CYS A 139 24.39 -15.79 12.29
C CYS A 139 25.31 -15.37 11.12
N ASN A 140 26.52 -15.95 11.06
CA ASN A 140 27.47 -15.67 9.98
C ASN A 140 27.01 -16.31 8.65
N SER A 141 26.14 -15.61 7.92
CA SER A 141 25.60 -16.03 6.62
C SER A 141 26.53 -15.80 5.43
N SER A 142 27.73 -15.24 5.66
CA SER A 142 28.68 -14.87 4.59
C SER A 142 29.15 -16.05 3.73
N GLU A 143 29.17 -17.26 4.27
CA GLU A 143 29.52 -18.50 3.55
C GLU A 143 28.34 -19.06 2.72
N TRP A 144 27.09 -18.71 3.05
CA TRP A 144 25.88 -19.27 2.44
C TRP A 144 24.84 -18.19 2.04
N PRO A 145 25.23 -17.13 1.29
CA PRO A 145 24.35 -15.98 1.02
C PRO A 145 23.07 -16.37 0.24
N GLY A 146 23.17 -17.37 -0.66
CA GLY A 146 22.00 -17.91 -1.37
C GLY A 146 21.01 -18.61 -0.44
N PHE A 147 21.48 -19.42 0.51
CA PHE A 147 20.63 -20.11 1.48
C PHE A 147 19.93 -19.13 2.43
N PHE A 148 20.65 -18.10 2.87
CA PHE A 148 20.10 -17.00 3.67
C PHE A 148 18.99 -16.25 2.92
N PHE A 149 19.23 -15.88 1.65
CA PHE A 149 18.22 -15.25 0.79
C PHE A 149 16.97 -16.14 0.64
N TRP A 150 17.15 -17.42 0.30
CA TRP A 150 16.04 -18.35 0.10
C TRP A 150 15.21 -18.56 1.37
N THR A 151 15.87 -18.73 2.50
CA THR A 151 15.19 -18.92 3.79
C THR A 151 14.39 -17.68 4.17
N THR A 152 14.95 -16.48 3.94
CA THR A 152 14.27 -15.19 4.20
C THR A 152 13.06 -14.97 3.28
N MET A 153 13.16 -15.34 1.99
CA MET A 153 12.03 -15.29 1.07
C MET A 153 10.93 -16.29 1.44
N ILE A 154 11.28 -17.48 1.93
CA ILE A 154 10.30 -18.45 2.43
C ILE A 154 9.61 -17.93 3.70
N THR A 155 10.34 -17.40 4.70
CA THR A 155 9.71 -16.94 5.95
C THR A 155 8.68 -15.83 5.74
N VAL A 156 8.98 -14.87 4.86
CA VAL A 156 8.03 -13.80 4.49
C VAL A 156 6.76 -14.34 3.82
N ASN A 157 6.90 -15.27 2.86
CA ASN A 157 5.74 -15.86 2.18
C ASN A 157 4.93 -16.81 3.08
N VAL A 158 5.59 -17.49 4.05
CA VAL A 158 4.92 -18.30 5.07
C VAL A 158 4.09 -17.41 6.01
N SER A 159 4.63 -16.28 6.46
CA SER A 159 3.88 -15.28 7.25
C SER A 159 2.62 -14.79 6.50
N GLY A 160 2.73 -14.35 5.24
CA GLY A 160 1.57 -13.92 4.45
C GLY A 160 0.51 -15.02 4.25
N THR A 161 0.96 -16.26 3.97
CA THR A 161 0.08 -17.44 3.88
C THR A 161 -0.66 -17.71 5.19
N PHE A 162 0.05 -17.60 6.30
CA PHE A 162 -0.52 -17.78 7.62
C PHE A 162 -1.56 -16.71 7.96
N THR A 163 -1.28 -15.43 7.69
CA THR A 163 -2.24 -14.33 7.84
C THR A 163 -3.51 -14.55 7.01
N ALA A 164 -3.39 -15.03 5.77
CA ALA A 164 -4.54 -15.37 4.93
C ALA A 164 -5.38 -16.54 5.50
N ILE A 165 -4.73 -17.57 6.06
CA ILE A 165 -5.39 -18.69 6.74
C ILE A 165 -6.15 -18.19 7.98
N ILE A 166 -5.53 -17.37 8.84
CA ILE A 166 -6.21 -16.83 10.03
C ILE A 166 -7.35 -15.88 9.63
N SER A 167 -7.21 -15.12 8.55
CA SER A 167 -8.30 -14.29 7.99
C SER A 167 -9.50 -15.12 7.53
N LEU A 168 -9.27 -16.22 6.80
CA LEU A 168 -10.32 -17.15 6.39
C LEU A 168 -10.99 -17.82 7.60
N ILE A 169 -10.18 -18.32 8.55
CA ILE A 169 -10.65 -18.91 9.81
C ILE A 169 -11.49 -17.91 10.63
N ALA A 170 -11.12 -16.63 10.63
CA ALA A 170 -11.88 -15.56 11.26
C ALA A 170 -13.21 -15.30 10.53
N SER A 171 -13.23 -15.30 9.19
CA SER A 171 -14.49 -15.12 8.43
C SER A 171 -15.55 -16.20 8.71
N ILE A 172 -15.11 -17.43 9.05
CA ILE A 172 -16.00 -18.56 9.34
C ILE A 172 -16.42 -18.61 10.83
N MET A 173 -15.62 -18.06 11.75
CA MET A 173 -15.76 -18.34 13.20
C MET A 173 -15.66 -17.12 14.14
N ALA A 174 -15.51 -15.88 13.63
CA ALA A 174 -15.42 -14.71 14.49
C ALA A 174 -16.82 -14.22 14.94
N PRO A 175 -17.12 -14.20 16.26
CA PRO A 175 -18.37 -13.65 16.77
C PRO A 175 -18.41 -12.10 16.70
N SER A 176 -17.27 -11.43 16.51
CA SER A 176 -17.23 -9.99 16.24
C SER A 176 -15.99 -9.60 15.41
N ILE A 177 -16.19 -8.78 14.38
CA ILE A 177 -15.12 -8.22 13.53
C ILE A 177 -14.26 -7.24 14.34
N ARG A 178 -14.88 -6.51 15.28
CA ARG A 178 -14.22 -5.49 16.11
C ARG A 178 -13.12 -6.08 17.01
N THR A 179 -13.42 -7.19 17.67
CA THR A 179 -12.44 -7.84 18.58
C THR A 179 -11.26 -8.42 17.80
N ALA A 180 -11.51 -9.03 16.63
CA ALA A 180 -10.43 -9.50 15.75
C ALA A 180 -9.51 -8.35 15.30
N ALA A 181 -10.10 -7.23 14.83
CA ALA A 181 -9.34 -6.06 14.40
C ALA A 181 -8.46 -5.47 15.51
N ILE A 182 -8.95 -5.40 16.76
CA ILE A 182 -8.17 -4.93 17.91
C ILE A 182 -6.94 -5.80 18.13
N TYR A 183 -7.07 -7.13 18.12
CA TYR A 183 -5.92 -8.01 18.33
C TYR A 183 -4.91 -7.95 17.17
N TYR A 184 -5.36 -7.90 15.91
CA TYR A 184 -4.44 -7.71 14.78
C TYR A 184 -3.65 -6.40 14.90
N PHE A 185 -4.32 -5.31 15.29
CA PHE A 185 -3.67 -4.02 15.47
C PHE A 185 -2.64 -4.02 16.61
N ILE A 186 -2.98 -4.60 17.77
CA ILE A 186 -2.05 -4.76 18.90
C ILE A 186 -0.84 -5.63 18.50
N THR A 187 -1.07 -6.69 17.73
CA THR A 187 0.00 -7.58 17.24
C THR A 187 0.95 -6.85 16.30
N ALA A 188 0.41 -6.16 15.29
CA ALA A 188 1.20 -5.39 14.35
C ALA A 188 2.02 -4.29 15.04
N LEU A 189 1.43 -3.62 16.04
CA LEU A 189 2.14 -2.62 16.85
C LEU A 189 3.27 -3.25 17.68
N PHE A 190 3.04 -4.42 18.30
CA PHE A 190 4.06 -5.13 19.06
C PHE A 190 5.23 -5.59 18.17
N VAL A 191 4.94 -6.18 17.00
CA VAL A 191 5.97 -6.60 16.03
C VAL A 191 6.75 -5.39 15.51
N LEU A 192 6.08 -4.27 15.21
CA LEU A 192 6.73 -3.03 14.79
C LEU A 192 7.69 -2.48 15.87
N LEU A 193 7.26 -2.48 17.13
CA LEU A 193 8.11 -2.06 18.25
C LEU A 193 9.29 -3.02 18.45
N ALA A 194 9.09 -4.34 18.39
CA ALA A 194 10.18 -5.31 18.47
C ALA A 194 11.20 -5.17 17.32
N CYS A 195 10.74 -4.85 16.09
CA CYS A 195 11.61 -4.50 14.98
C CYS A 195 12.43 -3.23 15.27
N PHE A 196 11.78 -2.19 15.79
CA PHE A 196 12.38 -0.91 16.13
C PHE A 196 13.43 -1.04 17.24
N ASP A 197 13.14 -1.77 18.30
CA ASP A 197 14.09 -2.07 19.38
C ASP A 197 15.28 -2.90 18.88
N THR A 198 15.03 -3.89 17.99
CA THR A 198 16.09 -4.69 17.37
C THR A 198 17.03 -3.85 16.51
N TYR A 199 16.52 -2.81 15.83
CA TYR A 199 17.35 -1.86 15.09
C TYR A 199 18.35 -1.11 16.00
N PHE A 200 17.94 -0.69 17.21
CA PHE A 200 18.85 -0.11 18.20
C PHE A 200 19.75 -1.14 18.91
N ALA A 201 19.33 -2.40 18.99
CA ALA A 201 20.15 -3.48 19.52
C ALA A 201 21.26 -3.94 18.55
N LEU A 202 21.07 -3.74 17.24
CA LEU A 202 22.00 -4.23 16.20
C LEU A 202 23.47 -3.72 16.38
N PRO A 203 23.74 -2.43 16.67
CA PRO A 203 25.10 -1.94 16.94
C PRO A 203 25.75 -2.51 18.21
N LEU A 204 24.96 -3.04 19.15
CA LEU A 204 25.47 -3.69 20.35
C LEU A 204 26.01 -5.10 20.07
N ASN A 205 25.65 -5.71 18.92
CA ASN A 205 26.13 -7.03 18.53
C ASN A 205 27.64 -7.00 18.20
N ARG A 206 28.42 -7.83 18.89
CA ARG A 206 29.87 -7.98 18.69
C ARG A 206 30.22 -8.38 17.25
N PHE A 207 29.37 -9.17 16.58
CA PHE A 207 29.58 -9.59 15.18
C PHE A 207 29.40 -8.42 14.22
N TYR A 208 28.28 -7.69 14.34
CA TYR A 208 28.02 -6.47 13.55
C TYR A 208 29.18 -5.48 13.70
N ARG A 209 29.54 -5.13 14.94
CA ARG A 209 30.64 -4.20 15.24
C ARG A 209 32.00 -4.67 14.71
N TYR A 210 32.24 -5.99 14.66
CA TYR A 210 33.47 -6.52 14.05
C TYR A 210 33.51 -6.27 12.54
N HIS A 211 32.43 -6.61 11.82
CA HIS A 211 32.37 -6.42 10.36
C HIS A 211 32.32 -4.94 9.97
N GLU A 212 31.65 -4.09 10.75
CA GLU A 212 31.66 -2.63 10.60
C GLU A 212 33.10 -2.07 10.73
N LEU A 213 33.83 -2.45 11.79
CA LEU A 213 35.22 -2.04 11.99
C LEU A 213 36.19 -2.61 10.93
N VAL A 214 35.93 -3.81 10.40
CA VAL A 214 36.72 -4.37 9.28
C VAL A 214 36.45 -3.59 8.01
N HIS A 215 35.19 -3.31 7.69
CA HIS A 215 34.81 -2.51 6.52
C HIS A 215 35.39 -1.09 6.59
N GLU A 216 35.34 -0.46 7.77
CA GLU A 216 35.95 0.86 7.99
C GLU A 216 37.48 0.81 7.79
N LYS A 217 38.17 -0.21 8.34
CA LYS A 217 39.61 -0.41 8.13
C LYS A 217 39.97 -0.66 6.66
N GLU A 218 39.16 -1.41 5.92
CA GLU A 218 39.35 -1.59 4.48
C GLU A 218 39.17 -0.29 3.71
N MET A 219 38.15 0.51 4.04
CA MET A 219 37.92 1.82 3.44
C MET A 219 39.05 2.80 3.76
N GLN A 220 39.60 2.78 4.98
CA GLN A 220 40.79 3.53 5.35
C GLN A 220 42.05 3.05 4.62
N ARG A 221 42.23 1.74 4.42
CA ARG A 221 43.36 1.17 3.66
C ARG A 221 43.29 1.60 2.20
N LYS A 222 42.13 1.43 1.55
CA LYS A 222 41.86 1.90 0.18
C LYS A 222 42.10 3.40 0.02
N LYS A 223 41.69 4.24 1.00
CA LYS A 223 42.00 5.69 1.02
C LYS A 223 43.50 5.99 1.06
N LYS A 224 44.29 5.22 1.82
CA LYS A 224 45.75 5.36 1.91
C LYS A 224 46.46 4.87 0.65
N GLU A 225 46.02 3.76 0.07
CA GLU A 225 46.58 3.20 -1.18
C GLU A 225 46.31 4.13 -2.39
N ASN A 226 45.09 4.67 -2.54
CA ASN A 226 44.70 5.48 -3.70
C ASN A 226 45.08 6.99 -3.64
N ARG A 227 46.04 7.40 -2.79
CA ARG A 227 46.49 8.81 -2.66
C ARG A 227 45.34 9.85 -2.57
N GLY A 228 44.25 9.52 -1.88
CA GLY A 228 43.10 10.42 -1.73
C GLY A 228 42.09 10.43 -2.88
N VAL A 229 42.31 9.68 -3.97
CA VAL A 229 41.25 9.39 -4.96
C VAL A 229 40.24 8.45 -4.31
N GLN A 230 39.12 8.99 -3.84
CA GLN A 230 38.02 8.16 -3.35
C GLN A 230 37.50 7.31 -4.52
N PRO A 231 37.38 5.98 -4.37
CA PRO A 231 36.65 5.16 -5.33
C PRO A 231 35.16 5.50 -5.20
N SER A 232 34.69 6.47 -5.98
CA SER A 232 33.27 6.74 -6.11
C SER A 232 32.56 5.50 -6.66
N ILE A 233 31.53 5.01 -5.98
CA ILE A 233 30.69 3.92 -6.49
C ILE A 233 30.06 4.44 -7.79
N PRO A 234 30.24 3.75 -8.94
CA PRO A 234 29.70 4.21 -10.21
C PRO A 234 28.21 3.86 -10.28
N TYR A 235 27.39 4.54 -9.47
CA TYR A 235 25.96 4.24 -9.26
C TYR A 235 25.19 4.09 -10.57
N LEU A 236 25.47 4.95 -11.56
CA LEU A 236 24.82 4.87 -12.87
C LEU A 236 25.20 3.60 -13.64
N THR A 237 26.47 3.17 -13.59
CA THR A 237 26.93 1.92 -14.21
C THR A 237 26.36 0.71 -13.50
N VAL A 238 26.37 0.69 -12.16
CA VAL A 238 25.75 -0.36 -11.34
C VAL A 238 24.25 -0.47 -11.65
N PHE A 239 23.55 0.67 -11.71
CA PHE A 239 22.14 0.73 -12.08
C PHE A 239 21.90 0.21 -13.50
N LEU A 240 22.63 0.68 -14.51
CA LEU A 240 22.48 0.23 -15.90
C LEU A 240 22.77 -1.26 -16.08
N GLN A 241 23.70 -1.85 -15.31
CA GLN A 241 23.98 -3.28 -15.31
C GLN A 241 22.85 -4.11 -14.67
N CYS A 242 22.31 -3.66 -13.54
CA CYS A 242 21.20 -4.37 -12.88
C CYS A 242 19.80 -3.98 -13.39
N LEU A 243 19.70 -2.98 -14.29
CA LEU A 243 18.45 -2.45 -14.85
C LEU A 243 17.51 -3.53 -15.42
N PRO A 244 17.98 -4.57 -16.15
CA PRO A 244 17.09 -5.62 -16.64
C PRO A 244 16.40 -6.39 -15.50
N GLN A 245 17.09 -6.61 -14.38
CA GLN A 245 16.50 -7.30 -13.22
C GLN A 245 15.64 -6.36 -12.38
N CYS A 246 16.02 -5.08 -12.26
CA CYS A 246 15.18 -4.03 -11.69
C CYS A 246 13.83 -3.94 -12.44
N PHE A 247 13.85 -3.96 -13.78
CA PHE A 247 12.65 -4.03 -14.60
C PHE A 247 11.84 -5.31 -14.34
N ASN A 248 12.50 -6.47 -14.26
CA ASN A 248 11.82 -7.74 -13.99
C ASN A 248 11.08 -7.74 -12.64
N VAL A 249 11.73 -7.20 -11.59
CA VAL A 249 11.11 -6.99 -10.28
C VAL A 249 9.93 -6.02 -10.39
N PHE A 250 10.18 -4.81 -10.91
CA PHE A 250 9.16 -3.76 -11.06
C PHE A 250 7.91 -4.28 -11.79
N PHE A 251 8.09 -4.88 -12.96
CA PHE A 251 6.98 -5.28 -13.83
C PHE A 251 6.22 -6.47 -13.26
N THR A 252 6.89 -7.39 -12.55
CA THR A 252 6.22 -8.49 -11.83
C THR A 252 5.26 -7.94 -10.79
N PHE A 253 5.71 -7.03 -9.91
CA PHE A 253 4.85 -6.43 -8.88
C PHE A 253 3.80 -5.47 -9.46
N PHE A 254 4.14 -4.70 -10.48
CA PHE A 254 3.22 -3.82 -11.20
C PHE A 254 2.00 -4.59 -11.72
N VAL A 255 2.24 -5.64 -12.52
CA VAL A 255 1.14 -6.45 -13.08
C VAL A 255 0.37 -7.18 -11.99
N THR A 256 1.06 -7.73 -10.97
CA THR A 256 0.38 -8.40 -9.86
C THR A 256 -0.55 -7.46 -9.11
N LEU A 257 -0.10 -6.28 -8.69
CA LEU A 257 -0.94 -5.35 -7.91
C LEU A 257 -1.93 -4.54 -8.74
N SER A 258 -1.76 -4.48 -10.06
CA SER A 258 -2.79 -3.99 -11.00
C SER A 258 -4.11 -4.79 -10.90
N ILE A 259 -4.04 -6.04 -10.41
CA ILE A 259 -5.11 -7.02 -10.44
C ILE A 259 -5.44 -7.56 -9.04
N PHE A 260 -4.43 -8.05 -8.30
CA PHE A 260 -4.59 -8.57 -6.95
C PHE A 260 -4.40 -7.47 -5.90
N PRO A 261 -5.26 -7.34 -4.88
CA PRO A 261 -6.52 -8.07 -4.71
C PRO A 261 -7.71 -7.39 -5.41
N ALA A 262 -7.59 -6.12 -5.83
CA ALA A 262 -8.74 -5.25 -6.08
C ALA A 262 -9.66 -5.69 -7.23
N VAL A 263 -9.12 -6.19 -8.36
CA VAL A 263 -9.95 -6.74 -9.44
C VAL A 263 -10.48 -8.11 -9.05
N GLN A 264 -9.61 -8.98 -8.49
CA GLN A 264 -9.98 -10.35 -8.15
C GLN A 264 -10.97 -10.49 -6.98
N ALA A 265 -11.01 -9.51 -6.07
CA ALA A 265 -11.95 -9.47 -4.94
C ALA A 265 -13.35 -8.95 -5.32
N ASP A 266 -13.47 -8.38 -6.53
CA ASP A 266 -14.72 -7.94 -7.15
C ASP A 266 -15.10 -8.88 -8.34
N ILE A 267 -14.50 -10.08 -8.43
CA ILE A 267 -14.96 -11.16 -9.32
C ILE A 267 -16.00 -11.99 -8.58
N ASN A 268 -17.18 -12.11 -9.18
CA ASN A 268 -18.30 -12.87 -8.65
C ASN A 268 -18.21 -14.35 -9.04
N LYS A 269 -18.81 -15.22 -8.21
CA LYS A 269 -19.03 -16.63 -8.51
C LYS A 269 -20.05 -16.76 -9.65
N SER A 270 -19.84 -17.73 -10.54
CA SER A 270 -20.61 -17.88 -11.78
C SER A 270 -21.45 -19.17 -11.77
N ASP A 271 -20.91 -20.28 -11.28
CA ASP A 271 -21.65 -21.54 -11.06
C ASP A 271 -22.12 -21.65 -9.61
N PRO A 272 -23.44 -21.66 -9.33
CA PRO A 272 -23.99 -21.87 -7.98
C PRO A 272 -23.47 -23.13 -7.28
N ASN A 273 -23.10 -24.17 -8.03
CA ASN A 273 -22.64 -25.48 -7.54
C ASN A 273 -21.11 -25.56 -7.36
N PHE A 274 -20.37 -24.47 -7.58
CA PHE A 274 -18.94 -24.43 -7.31
C PHE A 274 -18.63 -24.81 -5.85
N PHE A 275 -17.49 -25.45 -5.61
CA PHE A 275 -17.19 -26.10 -4.33
C PHE A 275 -17.02 -25.14 -3.12
N VAL A 276 -17.04 -23.83 -3.36
CA VAL A 276 -16.94 -22.77 -2.34
C VAL A 276 -18.25 -21.99 -2.29
N SER A 277 -18.76 -21.74 -1.08
CA SER A 277 -19.91 -20.87 -0.86
C SER A 277 -19.59 -19.41 -1.21
N ASP A 278 -20.62 -18.62 -1.54
CA ASP A 278 -20.45 -17.22 -1.96
C ASP A 278 -19.75 -16.35 -0.91
N GLU A 279 -20.02 -16.58 0.37
CA GLU A 279 -19.38 -15.90 1.50
C GLU A 279 -17.87 -16.16 1.59
N LEU A 280 -17.42 -17.33 1.14
CA LEU A 280 -16.01 -17.75 1.22
C LEU A 280 -15.29 -17.67 -0.13
N TYR A 281 -16.01 -17.44 -1.22
CA TYR A 281 -15.48 -17.45 -2.60
C TYR A 281 -14.25 -16.56 -2.71
N VAL A 282 -14.38 -15.25 -2.42
CA VAL A 282 -13.27 -14.29 -2.48
C VAL A 282 -12.14 -14.65 -1.50
N SER A 283 -12.46 -15.05 -0.27
CA SER A 283 -11.47 -15.43 0.75
C SER A 283 -10.61 -16.62 0.32
N VAL A 284 -11.20 -17.59 -0.38
CA VAL A 284 -10.52 -18.80 -0.87
C VAL A 284 -9.84 -18.55 -2.22
N THR A 285 -10.58 -18.13 -3.25
CA THR A 285 -10.08 -18.06 -4.64
C THR A 285 -9.14 -16.88 -4.91
N CYS A 286 -9.28 -15.78 -4.17
CA CYS A 286 -8.40 -14.62 -4.24
C CYS A 286 -7.34 -14.70 -3.14
N PHE A 287 -7.70 -14.45 -1.88
CA PHE A 287 -6.70 -14.21 -0.82
C PHE A 287 -5.90 -15.45 -0.41
N LEU A 288 -6.55 -16.57 -0.06
CA LEU A 288 -5.85 -17.79 0.33
C LEU A 288 -5.03 -18.36 -0.84
N THR A 289 -5.65 -18.47 -2.01
CA THR A 289 -5.01 -18.97 -3.23
C THR A 289 -3.78 -18.15 -3.58
N PHE A 290 -3.87 -16.82 -3.58
CA PHE A 290 -2.73 -15.97 -3.92
C PHE A 290 -1.54 -16.22 -2.99
N ASN A 291 -1.75 -16.26 -1.68
CA ASN A 291 -0.66 -16.44 -0.73
C ASN A 291 -0.04 -17.86 -0.80
N ILE A 292 -0.87 -18.92 -0.81
CA ILE A 292 -0.37 -20.30 -0.95
C ILE A 292 0.41 -20.47 -2.27
N CYS A 293 -0.15 -20.00 -3.38
CA CYS A 293 0.49 -20.14 -4.68
C CYS A 293 1.77 -19.28 -4.80
N ALA A 294 1.79 -18.07 -4.24
CA ALA A 294 3.02 -17.27 -4.18
C ALA A 294 4.11 -17.94 -3.33
N LEU A 295 3.75 -18.53 -2.19
CA LEU A 295 4.68 -19.35 -1.39
C LEU A 295 5.21 -20.54 -2.18
N ILE A 296 4.35 -21.29 -2.88
CA ILE A 296 4.78 -22.40 -3.77
C ILE A 296 5.73 -21.88 -4.85
N GLY A 297 5.43 -20.74 -5.49
CA GLY A 297 6.31 -20.11 -6.48
C GLY A 297 7.70 -19.77 -5.93
N SER A 298 7.76 -19.17 -4.74
CA SER A 298 9.00 -18.83 -4.07
C SER A 298 9.80 -20.09 -3.68
N ILE A 299 9.14 -21.15 -3.19
CA ILE A 299 9.78 -22.45 -2.91
C ILE A 299 10.33 -23.07 -4.21
N LEU A 300 9.55 -23.09 -5.29
CA LEU A 300 9.98 -23.62 -6.59
C LEU A 300 11.25 -22.92 -7.11
N SER A 301 11.41 -21.62 -6.86
CA SER A 301 12.62 -20.90 -7.26
C SER A 301 13.89 -21.31 -6.50
N THR A 302 13.76 -21.91 -5.31
CA THR A 302 14.89 -22.55 -4.59
C THR A 302 15.39 -23.83 -5.27
N LEU A 303 14.49 -24.58 -5.92
CA LEU A 303 14.80 -25.88 -6.53
C LEU A 303 15.54 -25.75 -7.86
N GLY A 304 15.46 -24.57 -8.49
CA GLY A 304 16.18 -24.24 -9.70
C GLY A 304 15.70 -22.89 -10.26
N SER A 305 16.63 -22.09 -10.75
CA SER A 305 16.36 -20.73 -11.25
C SER A 305 16.34 -20.73 -12.78
N TRP A 306 15.14 -20.74 -13.36
CA TRP A 306 14.86 -20.75 -14.79
C TRP A 306 13.69 -19.80 -15.11
N PRO A 307 13.73 -18.98 -16.18
CA PRO A 307 14.78 -18.87 -17.19
C PRO A 307 16.05 -18.20 -16.67
N SER A 308 17.13 -18.25 -17.47
CA SER A 308 18.37 -17.55 -17.14
C SER A 308 18.18 -16.02 -17.08
N PRO A 309 19.12 -15.25 -16.47
CA PRO A 309 18.95 -13.81 -16.25
C PRO A 309 18.64 -12.99 -17.50
N LYS A 310 19.10 -13.44 -18.67
CA LYS A 310 18.84 -12.81 -19.97
C LYS A 310 17.42 -13.06 -20.50
N TYR A 311 16.82 -14.20 -20.19
CA TYR A 311 15.53 -14.62 -20.72
C TYR A 311 14.37 -14.40 -19.73
N LEU A 312 14.65 -14.10 -18.45
CA LEU A 312 13.64 -13.85 -17.41
C LEU A 312 12.62 -12.76 -17.80
N VAL A 313 13.02 -11.78 -18.61
CA VAL A 313 12.14 -10.72 -19.10
C VAL A 313 10.97 -11.25 -19.95
N ILE A 314 11.14 -12.38 -20.65
CA ILE A 314 10.12 -12.93 -21.54
C ILE A 314 8.86 -13.35 -20.75
N PRO A 315 8.92 -14.28 -19.77
CA PRO A 315 7.73 -14.63 -19.00
C PRO A 315 7.25 -13.49 -18.10
N VAL A 316 8.12 -12.58 -17.66
CA VAL A 316 7.72 -11.41 -16.87
C VAL A 316 6.86 -10.45 -17.70
N VAL A 317 7.24 -10.14 -18.95
CA VAL A 317 6.42 -9.33 -19.86
C VAL A 317 5.13 -10.05 -20.23
N MET A 318 5.17 -11.37 -20.45
CA MET A 318 3.97 -12.18 -20.71
C MET A 318 2.93 -12.13 -19.57
N ARG A 319 3.32 -11.76 -18.34
CA ARG A 319 2.35 -11.50 -17.25
C ARG A 319 1.30 -10.47 -17.64
N VAL A 320 1.61 -9.51 -18.53
CA VAL A 320 0.66 -8.47 -18.96
C VAL A 320 -0.65 -9.05 -19.49
N LEU A 321 -0.64 -10.29 -20.01
CA LEU A 321 -1.83 -11.02 -20.47
C LEU A 321 -2.82 -11.36 -19.35
N PHE A 322 -2.38 -11.40 -18.09
CA PHE A 322 -3.30 -11.53 -16.95
C PHE A 322 -4.26 -10.34 -16.85
N ILE A 323 -3.85 -9.13 -17.25
CA ILE A 323 -4.69 -7.93 -17.15
C ILE A 323 -5.97 -8.07 -17.98
N PRO A 324 -5.93 -8.26 -19.32
CA PRO A 324 -7.16 -8.48 -20.08
C PRO A 324 -7.88 -9.76 -19.65
N PHE A 325 -7.17 -10.83 -19.29
CA PHE A 325 -7.79 -12.07 -18.81
C PHE A 325 -8.72 -11.85 -17.61
N PHE A 326 -8.26 -11.17 -16.55
CA PHE A 326 -9.11 -10.92 -15.38
C PHE A 326 -10.21 -9.87 -15.61
N LEU A 327 -10.03 -8.95 -16.57
CA LEU A 327 -11.09 -8.02 -16.97
C LEU A 327 -12.23 -8.71 -17.75
N VAL A 328 -11.95 -9.78 -18.51
CA VAL A 328 -12.99 -10.54 -19.24
C VAL A 328 -13.68 -11.64 -18.43
N CYS A 329 -13.14 -12.00 -17.25
CA CYS A 329 -13.82 -12.79 -16.22
C CYS A 329 -15.09 -12.08 -15.68
N ASN A 330 -15.83 -12.74 -14.79
CA ASN A 330 -17.03 -12.22 -14.09
C ASN A 330 -16.73 -11.10 -13.06
N TYR A 331 -15.95 -10.09 -13.46
CA TYR A 331 -15.58 -8.90 -12.70
C TYR A 331 -16.70 -7.85 -12.70
N HIS A 332 -17.15 -7.45 -11.50
CA HIS A 332 -18.20 -6.46 -11.28
C HIS A 332 -17.71 -5.33 -10.37
N PRO A 333 -17.17 -4.22 -10.92
CA PRO A 333 -16.73 -3.09 -10.11
C PRO A 333 -17.89 -2.47 -9.32
N ARG A 334 -17.65 -2.23 -8.02
CA ARG A 334 -18.67 -1.68 -7.11
C ARG A 334 -19.24 -0.34 -7.61
N LYS A 335 -20.57 -0.23 -7.63
CA LYS A 335 -21.34 0.97 -8.00
C LYS A 335 -21.19 1.44 -9.45
N LEU A 336 -20.77 0.56 -10.37
CA LEU A 336 -20.63 0.87 -11.79
C LEU A 336 -21.25 -0.22 -12.66
N GLU A 337 -22.04 0.17 -13.66
CA GLU A 337 -22.58 -0.76 -14.65
C GLU A 337 -21.51 -1.07 -15.71
N ARG A 338 -21.06 -2.33 -15.72
CA ARG A 338 -20.14 -2.86 -16.72
C ARG A 338 -20.82 -2.93 -18.09
N LYS A 339 -20.15 -2.38 -19.11
CA LYS A 339 -20.57 -2.45 -20.53
C LYS A 339 -19.78 -3.47 -21.35
N PHE A 340 -18.57 -3.80 -20.90
CA PHE A 340 -17.73 -4.79 -21.55
C PHE A 340 -18.29 -6.22 -21.34
N PRO A 341 -18.38 -7.08 -22.37
CA PRO A 341 -18.97 -8.42 -22.24
C PRO A 341 -18.17 -9.33 -21.30
N ILE A 342 -18.83 -10.29 -20.65
CA ILE A 342 -18.17 -11.38 -19.91
C ILE A 342 -17.84 -12.47 -20.94
N LEU A 343 -16.57 -12.88 -21.00
CA LEU A 343 -16.10 -13.96 -21.89
C LEU A 343 -15.68 -15.22 -21.11
N VAL A 344 -15.41 -15.08 -19.81
CA VAL A 344 -15.04 -16.19 -18.93
C VAL A 344 -16.03 -16.26 -17.76
N GLU A 345 -17.03 -17.10 -17.94
CA GLU A 345 -18.07 -17.45 -16.96
C GLU A 345 -17.74 -18.72 -16.17
N ASN A 346 -16.56 -19.32 -16.40
CA ASN A 346 -16.16 -20.56 -15.72
C ASN A 346 -15.22 -20.26 -14.55
N ASP A 347 -15.71 -20.46 -13.33
CA ASP A 347 -14.97 -20.20 -12.09
C ASP A 347 -13.66 -21.01 -11.98
N TRP A 348 -13.58 -22.21 -12.58
CA TRP A 348 -12.33 -22.99 -12.64
C TRP A 348 -11.29 -22.36 -13.56
N VAL A 349 -11.72 -21.69 -14.63
CA VAL A 349 -10.80 -20.95 -15.53
C VAL A 349 -10.27 -19.72 -14.80
N TYR A 350 -11.14 -18.94 -14.15
CA TYR A 350 -10.71 -17.83 -13.28
C TYR A 350 -9.74 -18.31 -12.19
N TRP A 351 -10.08 -19.36 -11.45
CA TRP A 351 -9.30 -19.82 -10.30
C TRP A 351 -7.95 -20.42 -10.71
N SER A 352 -7.89 -21.16 -11.82
CA SER A 352 -6.61 -21.62 -12.38
C SER A 352 -5.73 -20.47 -12.87
N GLY A 353 -6.32 -19.42 -13.47
CA GLY A 353 -5.62 -18.19 -13.79
C GLY A 353 -5.10 -17.45 -12.55
N ALA A 354 -5.89 -17.39 -11.47
CA ALA A 354 -5.48 -16.79 -10.20
C ALA A 354 -4.28 -17.52 -9.57
N ALA A 355 -4.34 -18.86 -9.52
CA ALA A 355 -3.24 -19.69 -9.07
C ALA A 355 -1.98 -19.50 -9.96
N ALA A 356 -2.14 -19.50 -11.29
CA ALA A 356 -1.03 -19.30 -12.22
C ALA A 356 -0.36 -17.92 -12.06
N MET A 357 -1.14 -16.85 -11.90
CA MET A 357 -0.63 -15.48 -11.66
C MET A 357 0.16 -15.39 -10.35
N ALA A 358 -0.32 -16.07 -9.30
CA ALA A 358 0.29 -16.09 -7.98
C ALA A 358 1.60 -16.92 -7.93
N VAL A 359 1.60 -18.16 -8.45
CA VAL A 359 2.82 -18.98 -8.57
C VAL A 359 3.90 -18.24 -9.35
N SER A 360 3.53 -17.69 -10.51
CA SER A 360 4.48 -16.93 -11.32
C SER A 360 4.92 -15.61 -10.66
N SER A 361 4.11 -15.01 -9.79
CA SER A 361 4.51 -13.82 -9.02
C SER A 361 5.61 -14.15 -8.01
N GLY A 362 5.38 -15.16 -7.16
CA GLY A 362 6.37 -15.58 -6.15
C GLY A 362 7.66 -16.10 -6.76
N TYR A 363 7.54 -16.89 -7.84
CA TYR A 363 8.68 -17.43 -8.57
C TYR A 363 9.53 -16.33 -9.24
N TYR A 364 8.95 -15.50 -10.12
CA TYR A 364 9.74 -14.54 -10.90
C TYR A 364 10.24 -13.37 -10.05
N SER A 365 9.53 -12.95 -9.00
CA SER A 365 10.03 -11.93 -8.07
C SER A 365 11.26 -12.42 -7.32
N SER A 366 11.24 -13.66 -6.82
CA SER A 366 12.36 -14.26 -6.08
C SER A 366 13.58 -14.50 -6.98
N VAL A 367 13.38 -15.02 -8.20
CA VAL A 367 14.48 -15.19 -9.18
C VAL A 367 15.07 -13.85 -9.62
N ALA A 368 14.25 -12.83 -9.90
CA ALA A 368 14.73 -11.50 -10.29
C ALA A 368 15.52 -10.82 -9.16
N MET A 369 15.04 -10.93 -7.92
CA MET A 369 15.74 -10.42 -6.73
C MET A 369 17.07 -11.12 -6.49
N MET A 370 17.18 -12.43 -6.78
CA MET A 370 18.45 -13.15 -6.71
C MET A 370 19.43 -12.71 -7.83
N TYR A 371 18.93 -12.49 -9.05
CA TYR A 371 19.76 -12.10 -10.19
C TYR A 371 20.23 -10.63 -10.13
N CYS A 372 19.49 -9.74 -9.46
CA CYS A 372 19.84 -8.31 -9.37
C CYS A 372 21.25 -8.05 -8.78
N PRO A 373 21.60 -8.53 -7.57
CA PRO A 373 22.96 -8.40 -7.02
C PRO A 373 24.00 -9.22 -7.80
N GLY A 374 23.60 -10.33 -8.45
CA GLY A 374 24.47 -11.15 -9.29
C GLY A 374 24.75 -10.56 -10.69
N SER A 375 24.13 -9.42 -11.04
CA SER A 375 24.33 -8.74 -12.33
C SER A 375 25.50 -7.75 -12.31
N VAL A 376 26.16 -7.58 -11.16
CA VAL A 376 27.27 -6.63 -10.93
C VAL A 376 28.41 -7.31 -10.20
N GLU A 377 29.57 -6.67 -10.14
CA GLU A 377 30.72 -7.16 -9.36
C GLU A 377 30.36 -7.29 -7.86
N PRO A 378 30.94 -8.26 -7.11
CA PRO A 378 30.60 -8.49 -5.70
C PRO A 378 30.73 -7.26 -4.80
N GLN A 379 31.66 -6.34 -5.12
CA GLN A 379 31.84 -5.07 -4.41
C GLN A 379 30.67 -4.09 -4.54
N TYR A 380 29.80 -4.27 -5.54
CA TYR A 380 28.60 -3.44 -5.79
C TYR A 380 27.29 -4.22 -5.60
N ALA A 381 27.35 -5.52 -5.24
CA ALA A 381 26.18 -6.38 -5.09
C ALA A 381 25.15 -5.83 -4.09
N SER A 382 25.59 -5.27 -2.97
CA SER A 382 24.71 -4.60 -2.00
C SER A 382 23.96 -3.40 -2.61
N THR A 383 24.65 -2.57 -3.40
CA THR A 383 24.04 -1.43 -4.11
C THR A 383 23.05 -1.87 -5.17
N ALA A 384 23.34 -2.92 -5.93
CA ALA A 384 22.37 -3.51 -6.86
C ALA A 384 21.17 -4.14 -6.14
N GLY A 385 21.37 -4.74 -4.96
CA GLY A 385 20.27 -5.19 -4.09
C GLY A 385 19.34 -4.04 -3.66
N MET A 386 19.91 -2.87 -3.28
CA MET A 386 19.12 -1.67 -2.97
C MET A 386 18.32 -1.16 -4.17
N PHE A 387 18.88 -1.18 -5.39
CA PHE A 387 18.12 -0.84 -6.61
C PHE A 387 16.98 -1.83 -6.90
N GLY A 388 17.20 -3.13 -6.66
CA GLY A 388 16.14 -4.15 -6.73
C GLY A 388 14.99 -3.88 -5.75
N ALA A 389 15.32 -3.58 -4.49
CA ALA A 389 14.33 -3.21 -3.46
C ALA A 389 13.55 -1.92 -3.81
N ALA A 390 14.23 -0.89 -4.31
CA ALA A 390 13.57 0.33 -4.78
C ALA A 390 12.63 0.05 -5.98
N SER A 391 13.01 -0.88 -6.85
CA SER A 391 12.20 -1.30 -8.01
C SER A 391 10.96 -2.12 -7.61
N LEU A 392 11.03 -2.88 -6.51
CA LEU A 392 9.87 -3.52 -5.91
C LEU A 392 8.88 -2.48 -5.39
N ILE A 393 9.36 -1.48 -4.65
CA ILE A 393 8.49 -0.44 -4.06
C ILE A 393 7.81 0.40 -5.15
N SER A 394 8.55 0.78 -6.21
CA SER A 394 7.95 1.51 -7.34
C SER A 394 7.00 0.64 -8.16
N GLY A 395 7.25 -0.67 -8.28
CA GLY A 395 6.34 -1.62 -8.90
C GLY A 395 5.02 -1.75 -8.13
N ILE A 396 5.09 -1.84 -6.79
CA ILE A 396 3.93 -1.84 -5.90
C ILE A 396 3.11 -0.55 -6.08
N PHE A 397 3.75 0.61 -5.98
CA PHE A 397 3.08 1.91 -6.15
C PHE A 397 2.45 2.06 -7.54
N GLY A 398 3.19 1.74 -8.59
CA GLY A 398 2.71 1.82 -9.97
C GLY A 398 1.53 0.89 -10.23
N GLY A 399 1.58 -0.35 -9.74
CA GLY A 399 0.49 -1.31 -9.84
C GLY A 399 -0.78 -0.79 -9.18
N ILE A 400 -0.71 -0.39 -7.91
CA ILE A 400 -1.85 0.16 -7.15
C ILE A 400 -2.48 1.38 -7.85
N MET A 401 -1.66 2.28 -8.42
CA MET A 401 -2.15 3.44 -9.16
C MET A 401 -2.82 3.04 -10.49
N PHE A 402 -2.29 2.02 -11.17
CA PHE A 402 -2.86 1.51 -12.42
C PHE A 402 -4.19 0.76 -12.19
N THR A 403 -4.36 0.09 -11.05
CA THR A 403 -5.60 -0.56 -10.61
C THR A 403 -6.80 0.38 -10.64
N LEU A 404 -6.61 1.67 -10.35
CA LEU A 404 -7.66 2.70 -10.38
C LEU A 404 -8.26 2.94 -11.78
N LEU A 405 -7.62 2.41 -12.83
CA LEU A 405 -8.13 2.43 -14.21
C LEU A 405 -9.01 1.22 -14.54
N MET A 406 -8.88 0.10 -13.82
CA MET A 406 -9.59 -1.16 -14.15
C MET A 406 -11.12 -1.01 -14.20
N PRO A 407 -11.79 -0.33 -13.24
CA PRO A 407 -13.23 -0.08 -13.33
C PRO A 407 -13.63 0.79 -14.53
N LYS A 408 -12.75 1.72 -14.94
CA LYS A 408 -13.00 2.63 -16.06
C LYS A 408 -12.91 1.90 -17.40
N LEU A 409 -11.99 0.95 -17.55
CA LEU A 409 -11.84 0.16 -18.78
C LEU A 409 -13.11 -0.64 -19.10
N VAL A 410 -13.71 -1.31 -18.11
CA VAL A 410 -14.90 -2.16 -18.32
C VAL A 410 -16.24 -1.40 -18.40
N THR A 411 -16.22 -0.09 -18.13
CA THR A 411 -17.41 0.80 -18.17
C THR A 411 -17.42 1.72 -19.40
N ILE A 412 -16.25 2.12 -19.89
CA ILE A 412 -16.13 3.02 -21.06
C ILE A 412 -16.18 2.24 -22.38
N ILE A 413 -15.64 1.01 -22.43
CA ILE A 413 -15.57 0.23 -23.66
C ILE A 413 -16.92 -0.45 -23.92
N GLU A 414 -17.78 0.23 -24.67
CA GLU A 414 -18.93 -0.39 -25.34
C GLU A 414 -18.41 -1.27 -26.49
N TRP A 415 -18.53 -2.58 -26.32
CA TRP A 415 -18.23 -3.54 -27.37
C TRP A 415 -19.55 -4.05 -27.96
N ASN A 416 -19.92 -3.52 -29.13
CA ASN A 416 -21.01 -4.07 -29.93
C ASN A 416 -20.53 -5.41 -30.54
N ILE A 417 -21.08 -6.52 -30.06
CA ILE A 417 -20.99 -7.86 -30.69
C ILE A 417 -22.25 -8.04 -31.56
#